data_AF-A0A1G0L1K6-F1
#
_entry.id   AF-A0A1G0L1K6-F1
#
_cell.length_a   1.000
_cell.length_b   1.000
_cell.length_c   1.000
_cell.angle_alpha   90.00
_cell.angle_beta   90.00
_cell.angle_gamma   90.00
#
_symmetry.space_group_name_H-M   'P 1'
#
loop_
_entity.id
_entity.type
_entity.pdbx_description
1 polymer ?
#
loop_
_entity_poly.entity_id
_entity_poly.type
_entity_poly.pdbx_seq_one_letter_code
_entity_poly.pdbx_strand_id
1 'polypeptide(L)'
;MSPFRGWLALGVPPALAALAVSAVQAQQMADSSFHPVVAHPAYRSAGPLVLIDQAHRNFHTAADRYRPFADLLRFDGYRVEGLDATLTQESLRGAGVLVIANALGAEGPAAYDTPAFTADEVQAVREWVEAGGSLLLIADHAPFGAGAETLARAFGVGMSQGFTQDTAAANNAGNPTFLRFTRDNGLLSNHPITTGRDQAERVSVVQTFTGQSLTVTPGATALLAL
;
A
#
# COMPACT_ATOMS: atom_id res chain seq x y z
N MET A 1 30.15 -21.49 -83.27
CA MET A 1 30.89 -20.73 -82.25
C MET A 1 29.89 -19.77 -81.62
N SER A 2 29.39 -20.12 -80.44
CA SER A 2 28.29 -19.41 -79.76
C SER A 2 28.75 -18.97 -78.36
N PRO A 3 28.39 -17.76 -77.89
CA PRO A 3 28.96 -17.17 -76.68
C PRO A 3 28.12 -17.40 -75.42
N PHE A 4 28.80 -17.26 -74.28
CA PHE A 4 28.35 -16.76 -72.98
C PHE A 4 26.88 -16.94 -72.56
N ARG A 5 26.68 -17.69 -71.46
CA ARG A 5 25.55 -17.53 -70.54
C ARG A 5 26.06 -17.19 -69.15
N GLY A 6 25.85 -15.95 -68.72
CA GLY A 6 26.08 -15.50 -67.35
C GLY A 6 25.04 -16.09 -66.40
N TRP A 7 25.49 -16.50 -65.21
CA TRP A 7 24.62 -16.88 -64.12
C TRP A 7 24.59 -15.72 -63.12
N LEU A 8 23.43 -15.09 -62.97
CA LEU A 8 23.12 -14.14 -61.91
C LEU A 8 22.91 -14.93 -60.61
N ALA A 9 23.77 -14.74 -59.62
CA ALA A 9 23.54 -15.20 -58.26
C ALA A 9 22.58 -14.22 -57.57
N LEU A 10 21.32 -14.62 -57.40
CA LEU A 10 20.37 -13.95 -56.50
C LEU A 10 20.69 -14.38 -55.07
N GLY A 11 21.39 -13.52 -54.33
CA GLY A 11 21.55 -13.65 -52.89
C GLY A 11 20.23 -13.35 -52.19
N VAL A 12 19.68 -14.32 -51.46
CA VAL A 12 18.57 -14.10 -50.52
C VAL A 12 19.17 -13.54 -49.23
N PRO A 13 18.80 -12.34 -48.77
CA PRO A 13 19.28 -11.85 -47.48
C PRO A 13 18.59 -12.64 -46.35
N PRO A 14 19.30 -12.97 -45.25
CA PRO A 14 18.68 -13.62 -44.11
C PRO A 14 17.71 -12.63 -43.45
N ALA A 15 16.43 -12.99 -43.41
CA ALA A 15 15.44 -12.27 -42.63
C ALA A 15 15.74 -12.48 -41.13
N LEU A 16 16.34 -11.47 -40.49
CA LEU A 16 16.44 -11.39 -39.05
C LEU A 16 15.05 -11.14 -38.47
N ALA A 17 14.40 -12.19 -38.01
CA ALA A 17 13.20 -12.07 -37.19
C ALA A 17 13.59 -11.49 -35.83
N ALA A 18 13.32 -10.20 -35.63
CA ALA A 18 13.43 -9.57 -34.33
C ALA A 18 12.32 -10.12 -33.42
N LEU A 19 12.68 -11.02 -32.52
CA LEU A 19 11.82 -11.41 -31.40
C LEU A 19 11.70 -10.21 -30.45
N ALA A 20 10.60 -9.48 -30.58
CA ALA A 20 10.20 -8.49 -29.59
C ALA A 20 9.84 -9.24 -28.29
N VAL A 21 10.75 -9.25 -27.33
CA VAL A 21 10.47 -9.73 -25.98
C VAL A 21 9.62 -8.66 -25.30
N SER A 22 8.30 -8.84 -25.32
CA SER A 22 7.40 -8.02 -24.49
C SER A 22 7.71 -8.31 -23.03
N ALA A 23 8.17 -7.30 -22.29
CA ALA A 23 8.29 -7.39 -20.85
C ALA A 23 6.89 -7.63 -20.27
N VAL A 24 6.63 -8.86 -19.80
CA VAL A 24 5.42 -9.17 -19.05
C VAL A 24 5.54 -8.43 -17.73
N GLN A 25 4.81 -7.32 -17.57
CA GLN A 25 4.65 -6.70 -16.27
C GLN A 25 3.80 -7.62 -15.41
N ALA A 26 4.38 -8.17 -14.34
CA ALA A 26 3.63 -8.94 -13.36
C ALA A 26 2.57 -8.03 -12.75
N GLN A 27 1.30 -8.32 -13.03
CA GLN A 27 0.19 -7.55 -12.50
C GLN A 27 -0.04 -7.94 -11.04
N GLN A 28 -0.14 -6.95 -10.16
CA GLN A 28 -0.60 -7.19 -8.79
C GLN A 28 -2.10 -7.52 -8.82
N MET A 29 -2.45 -8.72 -8.36
CA MET A 29 -3.81 -9.25 -8.28
C MET A 29 -4.13 -9.65 -6.84
N ALA A 30 -5.39 -9.48 -6.44
CA ALA A 30 -5.85 -9.95 -5.14
C ALA A 30 -5.83 -11.50 -5.10
N ASP A 31 -5.45 -12.08 -3.96
CA ASP A 31 -5.66 -13.50 -3.73
C ASP A 31 -7.15 -13.76 -3.46
N SER A 32 -7.88 -14.07 -4.52
CA SER A 32 -9.31 -14.37 -4.45
C SER A 32 -9.64 -15.70 -3.74
N SER A 33 -8.62 -16.53 -3.45
CA SER A 33 -8.78 -17.81 -2.76
C SER A 33 -8.48 -17.73 -1.26
N PHE A 34 -8.07 -16.55 -0.77
CA PHE A 34 -7.79 -16.35 0.63
C PHE A 34 -9.05 -16.50 1.50
N HIS A 35 -9.01 -17.46 2.42
CA HIS A 35 -10.06 -17.70 3.40
C HIS A 35 -9.47 -17.61 4.80
N PRO A 36 -9.57 -16.45 5.47
CA PRO A 36 -8.98 -16.25 6.78
C PRO A 36 -9.69 -17.11 7.84
N VAL A 37 -8.91 -17.75 8.70
CA VAL A 37 -9.42 -18.42 9.91
C VAL A 37 -9.02 -17.57 11.12
N VAL A 38 -10.02 -16.93 11.74
CA VAL A 38 -9.82 -16.12 12.95
C VAL A 38 -10.38 -16.90 14.13
N ALA A 39 -9.49 -17.56 14.88
CA ALA A 39 -9.89 -18.41 16.01
C ALA A 39 -10.56 -17.62 17.15
N HIS A 40 -10.11 -16.39 17.36
CA HIS A 40 -10.60 -15.50 18.42
C HIS A 40 -10.91 -14.11 17.86
N PRO A 41 -12.09 -13.94 17.23
CA PRO A 41 -12.50 -12.65 16.69
C PRO A 41 -12.45 -11.54 17.75
N ALA A 42 -11.95 -10.36 17.38
CA ALA A 42 -11.97 -9.17 18.22
C ALA A 42 -13.40 -8.80 18.65
N TYR A 43 -14.38 -9.01 17.77
CA TYR A 43 -15.80 -8.76 18.05
C TYR A 43 -16.63 -9.99 17.74
N ARG A 44 -17.53 -10.37 18.66
CA ARG A 44 -18.44 -11.50 18.46
C ARG A 44 -19.52 -11.23 17.42
N SER A 45 -19.96 -9.98 17.31
CA SER A 45 -20.91 -9.49 16.32
C SER A 45 -20.99 -7.97 16.37
N ALA A 46 -21.33 -7.34 15.24
CA ALA A 46 -21.63 -5.90 15.16
C ALA A 46 -20.51 -5.00 15.71
N GLY A 47 -19.24 -5.36 15.45
CA GLY A 47 -18.09 -4.53 15.77
C GLY A 47 -18.11 -3.15 15.08
N PRO A 48 -17.10 -2.32 15.32
CA PRO A 48 -16.98 -1.00 14.70
C PRO A 48 -17.11 -1.06 13.18
N LEU A 49 -17.68 -0.01 12.60
CA LEU A 49 -17.68 0.18 11.15
C LEU A 49 -16.30 0.66 10.70
N VAL A 50 -15.72 -0.07 9.76
CA VAL A 50 -14.50 0.27 9.03
C VAL A 50 -14.90 0.69 7.63
N LEU A 51 -14.60 1.95 7.29
CA LEU A 51 -14.74 2.46 5.93
C LEU A 51 -13.40 2.32 5.22
N ILE A 52 -13.40 1.71 4.02
CA ILE A 52 -12.24 1.68 3.13
C ILE A 52 -12.50 2.67 2.01
N ASP A 53 -11.65 3.67 1.89
CA ASP A 53 -11.78 4.72 0.88
C ASP A 53 -11.66 4.17 -0.55
N GLN A 54 -12.56 4.62 -1.41
CA GLN A 54 -12.62 4.27 -2.84
C GLN A 54 -12.79 5.52 -3.72
N ALA A 55 -13.05 6.70 -3.14
CA ALA A 55 -13.31 7.93 -3.89
C ALA A 55 -12.05 8.54 -4.52
N HIS A 56 -10.87 8.23 -3.98
CA HIS A 56 -9.60 8.87 -4.35
C HIS A 56 -8.74 8.03 -5.28
N ARG A 57 -9.38 7.33 -6.24
CA ARG A 57 -8.69 6.44 -7.21
C ARG A 57 -7.69 5.49 -6.53
N ASN A 58 -8.08 4.99 -5.35
CA ASN A 58 -7.24 4.13 -4.54
C ASN A 58 -6.81 2.92 -5.35
N PHE A 59 -5.53 2.60 -5.30
CA PHE A 59 -5.02 1.38 -5.92
C PHE A 59 -5.61 0.12 -5.26
N HIS A 60 -6.02 0.24 -3.99
CA HIS A 60 -6.60 -0.82 -3.17
C HIS A 60 -8.03 -0.47 -2.71
N THR A 61 -9.03 -1.22 -3.17
CA THR A 61 -10.43 -1.11 -2.71
C THR A 61 -10.89 -2.36 -1.96
N ALA A 62 -11.97 -2.23 -1.19
CA ALA A 62 -12.52 -3.33 -0.37
C ALA A 62 -12.95 -4.56 -1.20
N ALA A 63 -13.35 -4.34 -2.45
CA ALA A 63 -13.87 -5.39 -3.33
C ALA A 63 -12.82 -5.97 -4.31
N ASP A 64 -11.68 -5.28 -4.49
CA ASP A 64 -10.62 -5.67 -5.43
C ASP A 64 -9.32 -6.03 -4.68
N ARG A 65 -8.23 -5.27 -4.89
CA ARG A 65 -6.88 -5.62 -4.38
C ARG A 65 -6.77 -5.68 -2.86
N TYR A 66 -7.67 -5.03 -2.13
CA TYR A 66 -7.71 -5.06 -0.66
C TYR A 66 -8.74 -6.02 -0.09
N ARG A 67 -9.39 -6.83 -0.95
CA ARG A 67 -10.37 -7.81 -0.51
C ARG A 67 -9.86 -8.76 0.58
N PRO A 68 -8.65 -9.35 0.50
CA PRO A 68 -8.16 -10.22 1.58
C PRO A 68 -8.11 -9.53 2.96
N PHE A 69 -7.74 -8.25 2.98
CA PHE A 69 -7.75 -7.43 4.19
C PHE A 69 -9.18 -7.15 4.68
N ALA A 70 -10.08 -6.76 3.78
CA ALA A 70 -11.49 -6.55 4.11
C ALA A 70 -12.16 -7.82 4.64
N ASP A 71 -11.86 -8.97 4.04
CA ASP A 71 -12.35 -10.27 4.46
C ASP A 71 -11.79 -10.63 5.84
N LEU A 72 -10.49 -10.46 6.09
CA LEU A 72 -9.90 -10.66 7.42
C LEU A 72 -10.64 -9.86 8.51
N LEU A 73 -10.87 -8.57 8.28
CA LEU A 73 -11.60 -7.72 9.22
C LEU A 73 -13.04 -8.19 9.46
N ARG A 74 -13.75 -8.63 8.41
CA ARG A 74 -15.10 -9.20 8.53
C ARG A 74 -15.10 -10.47 9.38
N PHE A 75 -14.13 -11.37 9.14
CA PHE A 75 -13.97 -12.59 9.92
C PHE A 75 -13.54 -12.30 11.38
N ASP A 76 -12.89 -11.17 11.64
CA ASP A 76 -12.55 -10.68 12.98
C ASP A 76 -13.71 -9.92 13.67
N GLY A 77 -14.86 -9.80 13.00
CA GLY A 77 -16.12 -9.31 13.56
C GLY A 77 -16.44 -7.83 13.32
N TYR A 78 -15.63 -7.15 12.50
CA TYR A 78 -15.89 -5.77 12.08
C TYR A 78 -16.98 -5.70 11.00
N ARG A 79 -17.65 -4.53 10.91
CA ARG A 79 -18.44 -4.19 9.71
C ARG A 79 -17.51 -3.47 8.74
N VAL A 80 -17.47 -3.89 7.48
CA VAL A 80 -16.54 -3.32 6.48
C VAL A 80 -17.29 -2.89 5.23
N GLU A 81 -17.21 -1.61 4.92
CA GLU A 81 -17.87 -0.98 3.78
C GLU A 81 -16.86 -0.17 2.96
N GLY A 82 -17.08 -0.09 1.65
CA GLY A 82 -16.35 0.85 0.79
C GLY A 82 -16.98 2.23 0.86
N LEU A 83 -16.17 3.27 0.99
CA LEU A 83 -16.61 4.66 0.96
C LEU A 83 -16.28 5.28 -0.39
N ASP A 84 -17.31 5.52 -1.20
CA ASP A 84 -17.21 6.18 -2.51
C ASP A 84 -17.86 7.56 -2.46
N ALA A 85 -17.35 8.41 -1.56
CA ALA A 85 -17.79 9.78 -1.37
C ALA A 85 -16.64 10.66 -0.85
N THR A 86 -16.74 11.97 -1.08
CA THR A 86 -15.86 12.99 -0.51
C THR A 86 -15.79 12.87 1.01
N LEU A 87 -14.59 13.02 1.58
CA LEU A 87 -14.39 12.92 3.03
C LEU A 87 -14.97 14.15 3.75
N THR A 88 -16.07 13.93 4.43
CA THR A 88 -16.80 14.93 5.21
C THR A 88 -17.22 14.35 6.56
N GLN A 89 -17.55 15.22 7.52
CA GLN A 89 -18.12 14.82 8.82
C GLN A 89 -19.37 13.94 8.66
N GLU A 90 -20.16 14.19 7.63
CA GLU A 90 -21.36 13.40 7.35
C GLU A 90 -21.02 12.01 6.81
N SER A 91 -20.12 11.93 5.83
CA SER A 91 -19.69 10.65 5.23
C SER A 91 -18.96 9.72 6.20
N LEU A 92 -18.26 10.28 7.20
CA LEU A 92 -17.50 9.52 8.20
C LEU A 92 -18.34 9.19 9.45
N ARG A 93 -19.59 9.64 9.50
CA ARG A 93 -20.44 9.51 10.68
C ARG A 93 -20.70 8.04 11.01
N GLY A 94 -20.46 7.67 12.26
CA GLY A 94 -20.70 6.31 12.75
C GLY A 94 -19.62 5.29 12.36
N ALA A 95 -18.65 5.67 11.53
CA ALA A 95 -17.43 4.90 11.33
C ALA A 95 -16.54 5.01 12.57
N GLY A 96 -15.95 3.89 12.98
CA GLY A 96 -14.89 3.87 14.00
C GLY A 96 -13.50 3.94 13.38
N VAL A 97 -13.34 3.44 12.16
CA VAL A 97 -12.06 3.42 11.45
C VAL A 97 -12.25 3.84 10.00
N LEU A 98 -11.32 4.65 9.49
CA LEU A 98 -11.14 4.96 8.07
C LEU A 98 -9.82 4.35 7.61
N VAL A 99 -9.85 3.59 6.53
CA VAL A 99 -8.68 2.99 5.88
C VAL A 99 -8.52 3.63 4.51
N ILE A 100 -7.34 4.21 4.27
CA ILE A 100 -6.96 4.79 2.99
C ILE A 100 -5.70 4.06 2.53
N ALA A 101 -5.72 3.52 1.32
CA ALA A 101 -4.62 2.69 0.83
C ALA A 101 -4.25 3.07 -0.60
N ASN A 102 -3.12 3.78 -0.72
CA ASN A 102 -2.53 4.21 -1.99
C ASN A 102 -3.51 5.07 -2.82
N ALA A 103 -4.02 6.15 -2.20
CA ALA A 103 -4.86 7.16 -2.83
C ALA A 103 -4.08 8.03 -3.83
N LEU A 104 -4.76 8.50 -4.88
CA LEU A 104 -4.19 9.32 -5.96
C LEU A 104 -5.10 10.50 -6.34
N GLY A 105 -4.51 11.70 -6.42
CA GLY A 105 -5.21 12.90 -6.86
C GLY A 105 -5.44 12.99 -8.36
N ALA A 106 -4.63 12.29 -9.15
CA ALA A 106 -4.71 12.22 -10.60
C ALA A 106 -4.14 10.88 -11.12
N GLU A 107 -4.36 10.60 -12.40
CA GLU A 107 -3.76 9.45 -13.08
C GLU A 107 -2.52 9.87 -13.88
N GLY A 108 -1.68 8.88 -14.23
CA GLY A 108 -0.52 9.08 -15.07
C GLY A 108 0.52 10.03 -14.46
N PRO A 109 1.28 10.77 -15.27
CA PRO A 109 2.35 11.65 -14.79
C PRO A 109 1.88 12.74 -13.80
N ALA A 110 0.63 13.20 -13.92
CA ALA A 110 0.08 14.23 -13.03
C ALA A 110 -0.08 13.75 -11.59
N ALA A 111 -0.12 12.42 -11.36
CA ALA A 111 -0.24 11.82 -10.04
C ALA A 111 0.92 12.19 -9.09
N TYR A 112 2.09 12.55 -9.63
CA TYR A 112 3.26 12.92 -8.83
C TYR A 112 3.14 14.30 -8.19
N ASP A 113 2.30 15.17 -8.74
CA ASP A 113 2.17 16.58 -8.32
C ASP A 113 0.77 16.91 -7.79
N THR A 114 -0.17 15.97 -7.83
CA THR A 114 -1.58 16.20 -7.46
C THR A 114 -1.90 15.53 -6.12
N PRO A 115 -2.16 16.31 -5.05
CA PRO A 115 -2.64 15.77 -3.78
C PRO A 115 -3.92 14.95 -3.97
N ALA A 116 -4.04 13.84 -3.26
CA ALA A 116 -5.24 13.01 -3.27
C ALA A 116 -6.42 13.69 -2.57
N PHE A 117 -6.14 14.53 -1.56
CA PHE A 117 -7.16 15.13 -0.70
C PHE A 117 -7.16 16.64 -0.80
N THR A 118 -8.35 17.22 -0.83
CA THR A 118 -8.54 18.66 -0.69
C THR A 118 -8.26 19.14 0.74
N ALA A 119 -8.07 20.44 0.93
CA ALA A 119 -7.89 21.01 2.27
C ALA A 119 -9.09 20.75 3.20
N ASP A 120 -10.30 20.80 2.64
CA ASP A 120 -11.55 20.55 3.39
C ASP A 120 -11.65 19.09 3.83
N GLU A 121 -11.25 18.14 2.98
CA GLU A 121 -11.22 16.72 3.34
C GLU A 121 -10.18 16.41 4.42
N VAL A 122 -8.98 17.00 4.31
CA VAL A 122 -7.95 16.88 5.35
C VAL A 122 -8.47 17.41 6.69
N GLN A 123 -9.14 18.56 6.68
CA GLN A 123 -9.72 19.14 7.88
C GLN A 123 -10.83 18.25 8.46
N ALA A 124 -11.72 17.73 7.63
CA ALA A 124 -12.80 16.84 8.05
C ALA A 124 -12.27 15.55 8.70
N VAL A 125 -11.24 14.92 8.11
CA VAL A 125 -10.60 13.73 8.69
C VAL A 125 -9.92 14.06 10.02
N ARG A 126 -9.21 15.19 10.10
CA ARG A 126 -8.53 15.64 11.32
C ARG A 126 -9.52 15.83 12.47
N GLU A 127 -10.59 16.59 12.24
CA GLU A 127 -11.64 16.82 13.23
C GLU A 127 -12.36 15.53 13.63
N TRP A 128 -12.63 14.62 12.68
CA TRP A 128 -13.24 13.32 12.97
C TRP A 128 -12.34 12.44 13.85
N VAL A 129 -11.01 12.42 13.60
CA VAL A 129 -10.05 11.72 14.47
C VAL A 129 -9.99 12.36 15.85
N GLU A 130 -9.96 13.69 15.94
CA GLU A 130 -10.01 14.43 17.21
C GLU A 130 -11.30 14.12 18.00
N ALA A 131 -12.40 13.81 17.32
CA ALA A 131 -13.66 13.39 17.92
C ALA A 131 -13.72 11.88 18.29
N GLY A 132 -12.63 11.13 18.10
CA GLY A 132 -12.51 9.72 18.50
C GLY A 132 -12.51 8.72 17.35
N GLY A 133 -12.53 9.17 16.10
CA GLY A 133 -12.27 8.34 14.93
C GLY A 133 -10.82 7.83 14.89
N SER A 134 -10.56 6.78 14.12
CA SER A 134 -9.21 6.22 13.92
C SER A 134 -8.84 6.11 12.44
N LEU A 135 -7.69 6.64 12.05
CA LEU A 135 -7.21 6.59 10.66
C LEU A 135 -6.09 5.56 10.50
N LEU A 136 -6.21 4.68 9.50
CA LEU A 136 -5.12 3.90 8.93
C LEU A 136 -4.80 4.43 7.54
N LEU A 137 -3.71 5.18 7.42
CA LEU A 137 -3.23 5.75 6.15
C LEU A 137 -2.03 4.95 5.64
N ILE A 138 -2.15 4.39 4.45
CA ILE A 138 -1.12 3.58 3.78
C ILE A 138 -0.78 4.26 2.47
N ALA A 139 0.50 4.61 2.31
CA ALA A 139 1.03 5.19 1.09
C ALA A 139 2.43 4.65 0.81
N ASP A 140 2.62 4.05 -0.37
CA ASP A 140 3.93 3.68 -0.89
C ASP A 140 4.72 4.95 -1.30
N HIS A 141 5.89 4.79 -1.92
CA HIS A 141 6.63 5.86 -2.58
C HIS A 141 5.77 6.62 -3.63
N ALA A 142 6.30 7.70 -4.18
CA ALA A 142 5.61 8.48 -5.20
C ALA A 142 5.16 7.59 -6.38
N PRO A 143 3.92 7.77 -6.88
CA PRO A 143 3.04 8.92 -6.65
C PRO A 143 2.18 8.85 -5.38
N PHE A 144 2.06 7.71 -4.71
CA PHE A 144 1.14 7.54 -3.58
C PHE A 144 1.51 8.38 -2.36
N GLY A 145 2.81 8.41 -2.01
CA GLY A 145 3.32 9.26 -0.94
C GLY A 145 3.10 10.75 -1.20
N ALA A 146 3.21 11.18 -2.46
CA ALA A 146 2.92 12.57 -2.85
C ALA A 146 1.42 12.89 -2.73
N GLY A 147 0.56 11.96 -3.16
CA GLY A 147 -0.90 12.10 -3.01
C GLY A 147 -1.35 12.20 -1.55
N ALA A 148 -0.73 11.45 -0.64
CA ALA A 148 -1.12 11.37 0.76
C ALA A 148 -0.42 12.39 1.69
N GLU A 149 0.59 13.11 1.20
CA GLU A 149 1.48 13.94 2.04
C GLU A 149 0.71 14.99 2.85
N THR A 150 -0.26 15.67 2.24
CA THR A 150 -1.03 16.74 2.90
C THR A 150 -1.81 16.21 4.10
N LEU A 151 -2.44 15.04 3.97
CA LEU A 151 -3.16 14.38 5.05
C LEU A 151 -2.20 13.88 6.13
N ALA A 152 -1.10 13.23 5.76
CA ALA A 152 -0.10 12.73 6.71
C ALA A 152 0.49 13.86 7.56
N ARG A 153 0.82 14.98 6.92
CA ARG A 153 1.38 16.17 7.57
C ARG A 153 0.42 16.79 8.58
N ALA A 154 -0.89 16.72 8.35
CA ALA A 154 -1.90 17.19 9.31
C ALA A 154 -1.86 16.42 10.65
N PHE A 155 -1.29 15.21 10.66
CA PHE A 155 -1.04 14.39 11.85
C PHE A 155 0.44 14.37 12.29
N GLY A 156 1.26 15.30 11.79
CA GLY A 156 2.68 15.38 12.17
C GLY A 156 3.56 14.27 11.59
N VAL A 157 3.11 13.62 10.52
CA VAL A 157 3.87 12.58 9.81
C VAL A 157 4.43 13.16 8.50
N GLY A 158 5.75 13.13 8.34
CA GLY A 158 6.42 13.45 7.08
C GLY A 158 6.55 12.22 6.20
N MET A 159 6.41 12.40 4.89
CA MET A 159 6.54 11.36 3.87
C MET A 159 7.72 11.71 2.95
N SER A 160 8.69 10.81 2.81
CA SER A 160 9.87 11.07 1.96
C SER A 160 9.58 10.95 0.46
N GLN A 161 8.50 10.25 0.09
CA GLN A 161 8.09 9.97 -1.30
C GLN A 161 9.09 9.10 -2.10
N GLY A 162 10.28 8.82 -1.56
CA GLY A 162 11.30 7.98 -2.17
C GLY A 162 11.26 6.54 -1.66
N PHE A 163 12.01 5.67 -2.34
CA PHE A 163 12.19 4.28 -1.90
C PHE A 163 12.99 4.22 -0.61
N THR A 164 12.52 3.40 0.34
CA THR A 164 13.32 3.09 1.54
C THR A 164 14.25 1.91 1.27
N GLN A 165 15.49 2.05 1.69
CA GLN A 165 16.51 1.01 1.54
C GLN A 165 17.38 0.91 2.79
N ASP A 166 17.77 -0.32 3.11
CA ASP A 166 18.82 -0.62 4.08
C ASP A 166 19.78 -1.65 3.49
N THR A 167 21.05 -1.26 3.33
CA THR A 167 22.10 -2.10 2.75
C THR A 167 22.74 -3.03 3.78
N ALA A 168 22.46 -2.87 5.07
CA ALA A 168 22.93 -3.79 6.10
C ALA A 168 22.25 -5.16 5.93
N ALA A 169 23.05 -6.19 5.67
CA ALA A 169 22.55 -7.54 5.41
C ALA A 169 21.68 -8.12 6.55
N ALA A 170 21.85 -7.64 7.79
CA ALA A 170 21.03 -8.05 8.93
C ALA A 170 19.60 -7.46 8.92
N ASN A 171 19.38 -6.40 8.13
CA ASN A 171 18.14 -5.63 8.12
C ASN A 171 17.34 -5.81 6.82
N ASN A 172 17.80 -6.67 5.91
CA ASN A 172 17.10 -6.93 4.66
C ASN A 172 17.08 -8.42 4.29
N ALA A 173 16.16 -8.81 3.41
CA ALA A 173 15.99 -10.18 2.96
C ALA A 173 16.74 -10.47 1.63
N GLY A 174 18.01 -10.07 1.55
CA GLY A 174 18.83 -10.21 0.34
C GLY A 174 18.52 -9.19 -0.77
N ASN A 175 17.62 -8.25 -0.49
CA ASN A 175 17.32 -7.10 -1.34
C ASN A 175 17.21 -5.87 -0.44
N PRO A 176 17.98 -4.78 -0.67
CA PRO A 176 17.95 -3.58 0.18
C PRO A 176 16.58 -2.92 0.34
N THR A 177 15.60 -3.15 -0.53
CA THR A 177 14.23 -2.64 -0.36
C THR A 177 13.30 -3.61 0.39
N PHE A 178 13.74 -4.83 0.67
CA PHE A 178 12.95 -5.85 1.38
C PHE A 178 13.39 -5.88 2.84
N LEU A 179 12.91 -4.92 3.61
CA LEU A 179 13.38 -4.66 4.96
C LEU A 179 12.79 -5.67 5.95
N ARG A 180 13.62 -6.13 6.88
CA ARG A 180 13.25 -7.04 7.95
C ARG A 180 13.32 -6.31 9.29
N PHE A 181 12.15 -6.11 9.89
CA PHE A 181 12.01 -5.57 11.23
C PHE A 181 11.80 -6.73 12.19
N THR A 182 12.77 -6.98 13.06
CA THR A 182 12.71 -8.06 14.03
C THR A 182 12.97 -7.53 15.43
N ARG A 183 12.60 -8.29 16.45
CA ARG A 183 13.02 -7.95 17.82
C ARG A 183 14.53 -8.11 18.01
N ASP A 184 15.13 -9.08 17.31
CA ASP A 184 16.55 -9.42 17.46
C ASP A 184 17.47 -8.36 16.87
N ASN A 185 17.08 -7.73 15.75
CA ASN A 185 17.81 -6.59 15.20
C ASN A 185 17.38 -5.23 15.79
N GLY A 186 16.46 -5.23 16.76
CA GLY A 186 16.04 -4.04 17.48
C GLY A 186 15.14 -3.07 16.69
N LEU A 187 14.75 -3.42 15.46
CA LEU A 187 13.97 -2.52 14.59
C LEU A 187 12.45 -2.68 14.74
N LEU A 188 12.00 -3.75 15.41
CA LEU A 188 10.59 -3.97 15.76
C LEU A 188 10.30 -3.53 17.20
N SER A 189 9.62 -2.40 17.34
CA SER A 189 9.33 -1.80 18.65
C SER A 189 8.40 -2.67 19.49
N ASN A 190 8.58 -2.59 20.81
CA ASN A 190 7.67 -3.20 21.78
C ASN A 190 6.43 -2.31 21.97
N HIS A 191 5.29 -2.74 21.44
CA HIS A 191 4.03 -2.00 21.47
C HIS A 191 2.86 -2.98 21.59
N PRO A 192 1.68 -2.61 22.14
CA PRO A 192 0.51 -3.50 22.15
C PRO A 192 0.18 -4.11 20.78
N ILE A 193 0.32 -3.33 19.70
CA ILE A 193 0.12 -3.80 18.31
C ILE A 193 1.08 -4.96 17.94
N THR A 194 2.35 -4.91 18.35
CA THR A 194 3.36 -5.94 18.01
C THR A 194 3.43 -7.04 19.08
N THR A 195 2.90 -6.79 20.27
CA THR A 195 2.86 -7.75 21.38
C THR A 195 1.68 -8.69 21.27
N GLY A 196 0.55 -8.22 20.74
CA GLY A 196 -0.69 -8.98 20.65
C GLY A 196 -1.41 -9.07 22.00
N ARG A 197 -2.61 -9.65 22.00
CA ARG A 197 -3.41 -9.89 23.22
C ARG A 197 -2.87 -11.06 24.04
N ASP A 198 -2.23 -12.00 23.36
CA ASP A 198 -1.58 -13.18 23.94
C ASP A 198 -0.30 -13.55 23.18
N GLN A 199 0.35 -14.64 23.61
CA GLN A 199 1.60 -15.10 23.00
C GLN A 199 1.43 -15.58 21.55
N ALA A 200 0.25 -16.07 21.16
CA ALA A 200 0.00 -16.55 19.80
C ALA A 200 -0.12 -15.39 18.80
N GLU A 201 -0.50 -14.20 19.26
CA GLU A 201 -0.60 -12.98 18.44
C GLU A 201 0.69 -12.18 18.38
N ARG A 202 1.74 -12.63 19.09
CA ARG A 202 2.98 -11.87 19.22
C ARG A 202 3.74 -11.82 17.90
N VAL A 203 3.80 -10.64 17.28
CA VAL A 203 4.57 -10.40 16.05
C VAL A 203 6.07 -10.42 16.35
N SER A 204 6.82 -11.35 15.78
CA SER A 204 8.29 -11.46 15.95
C SER A 204 9.08 -10.84 14.80
N VAL A 205 8.50 -10.87 13.60
CA VAL A 205 9.11 -10.41 12.36
C VAL A 205 8.04 -9.71 11.53
N VAL A 206 8.36 -8.52 11.04
CA VAL A 206 7.64 -7.85 9.96
C VAL A 206 8.61 -7.71 8.79
N GLN A 207 8.21 -8.16 7.61
CA GLN A 207 8.94 -7.89 6.38
C GLN A 207 8.12 -6.92 5.54
N THR A 208 8.74 -5.82 5.16
CA THR A 208 8.18 -4.90 4.17
C THR A 208 8.88 -5.11 2.83
N PHE A 209 8.28 -4.58 1.77
CA PHE A 209 8.85 -4.57 0.45
C PHE A 209 8.62 -3.19 -0.14
N THR A 210 9.69 -2.55 -0.60
CA THR A 210 9.60 -1.19 -1.16
C THR A 210 9.02 -0.24 -0.08
N GLY A 211 8.17 0.72 -0.43
CA GLY A 211 7.68 1.72 0.50
C GLY A 211 8.51 3.00 0.52
N GLN A 212 8.08 3.89 1.40
CA GLN A 212 8.73 5.16 1.71
C GLN A 212 9.03 5.26 3.21
N SER A 213 9.97 6.14 3.53
CA SER A 213 10.34 6.42 4.91
C SER A 213 9.44 7.51 5.47
N LEU A 214 9.12 7.37 6.76
CA LEU A 214 8.29 8.31 7.49
C LEU A 214 9.11 9.01 8.55
N THR A 215 8.83 10.29 8.78
CA THR A 215 9.28 11.01 9.97
C THR A 215 8.07 11.34 10.83
N VAL A 216 8.27 11.38 12.15
CA VAL A 216 7.18 11.64 13.09
C VAL A 216 7.59 12.69 14.12
N THR A 217 6.63 13.48 14.59
CA THR A 217 6.86 14.45 15.68
C THR A 217 7.05 13.77 17.04
N PRO A 218 7.68 14.44 18.02
CA PRO A 218 7.76 13.93 19.40
C PRO A 218 6.39 13.52 19.95
N GLY A 219 6.34 12.39 20.65
CA GLY A 219 5.10 11.81 21.18
C GLY A 219 4.46 10.75 20.28
N ALA A 220 4.88 10.64 19.02
CA ALA A 220 4.53 9.51 18.17
C ALA A 220 5.34 8.25 18.54
N THR A 221 4.76 7.07 18.26
CA THR A 221 5.44 5.78 18.43
C THR A 221 5.75 5.18 17.07
N ALA A 222 7.04 5.00 16.75
CA ALA A 222 7.46 4.26 15.57
C ALA A 222 7.40 2.75 15.86
N LEU A 223 6.62 1.99 15.09
CA LEU A 223 6.50 0.53 15.25
C LEU A 223 7.63 -0.23 14.54
N LEU A 224 8.01 0.27 13.37
CA LEU A 224 9.08 -0.23 12.51
C LEU A 224 10.12 0.90 12.40
N ALA A 225 11.17 0.85 13.20
CA ALA A 225 12.14 1.94 13.33
C ALA A 225 13.46 1.52 12.68
N LEU A 226 13.74 2.10 11.51
CA LEU A 226 15.01 1.95 10.78
C LEU A 226 16.04 2.97 11.27
#